data_AF-A0A7X0KVY5-F1
#
_entry.id   AF-A0A7X0KVY5-F1
#
_cell.length_a   1.000
_cell.length_b   1.000
_cell.length_c   1.000
_cell.angle_alpha   90.00
_cell.angle_beta   90.00
_cell.angle_gamma   90.00
#
_symmetry.space_group_name_H-M   'P 1'
#
loop_
_entity.id
_entity.type
_entity.pdbx_description
1 polymer ?
#
loop_
_entity_poly.entity_id
_entity_poly.type
_entity_poly.pdbx_seq_one_letter_code
_entity_poly.pdbx_strand_id
1 'polypeptide(L)'
;MIRDSQSTPAFNRHSTAGRFKGREPSVEIAQLEAAWVEGPSVLYIGMAAPGKSGRRGLSKRLDEHRRHGQGEPVGHWGGRYGWQLADPESLMVCWKPTPDGDPATLETEMIINFVADFGQLPFANLRH
;
A
#
# COMPACT_ATOMS: atom_id res chain seq x y z
N MET A 1 -2.27 -3.01 -4.32
CA MET A 1 -3.21 -1.88 -4.47
C MET A 1 -2.90 -1.22 -5.79
N ILE A 2 -3.93 -0.96 -6.59
CA ILE A 2 -3.79 -0.32 -7.90
C ILE A 2 -4.74 0.87 -7.99
N ARG A 3 -4.39 1.83 -8.84
CA ARG A 3 -5.25 2.93 -9.29
C ARG A 3 -5.37 2.82 -10.80
N ASP A 4 -6.59 2.59 -11.29
CA ASP A 4 -6.84 2.35 -12.73
C ASP A 4 -6.80 3.65 -13.55
N SER A 5 -7.09 4.79 -12.90
CA SER A 5 -6.98 6.10 -13.54
C SER A 5 -5.51 6.47 -13.80
N GLN A 6 -5.25 6.88 -15.04
CA GLN A 6 -3.97 7.45 -15.48
C GLN A 6 -3.93 8.98 -15.36
N SER A 7 -4.95 9.61 -14.79
CA SER A 7 -4.93 11.05 -14.55
C SER A 7 -3.88 11.41 -13.50
N THR A 8 -3.31 12.61 -13.58
CA THR A 8 -2.50 13.17 -12.50
C THR A 8 -3.29 13.10 -11.17
N PRO A 9 -2.72 12.57 -10.09
CA PRO A 9 -3.41 12.49 -8.81
C PRO A 9 -3.50 13.87 -8.18
N ALA A 10 -4.54 14.08 -7.38
CA ALA A 10 -4.58 15.13 -6.38
C ALA A 10 -4.35 14.51 -5.00
N PHE A 11 -3.74 15.28 -4.11
CA PHE A 11 -3.43 14.82 -2.75
C PHE A 11 -4.18 15.64 -1.70
N ASN A 12 -4.68 14.96 -0.68
CA ASN A 12 -5.27 15.54 0.51
C ASN A 12 -4.19 15.80 1.57
N ARG A 13 -4.31 16.94 2.29
CA ARG A 13 -3.42 17.27 3.42
C ARG A 13 -3.50 16.26 4.57
N HIS A 14 -4.65 15.63 4.74
CA HIS A 14 -4.90 14.67 5.79
C HIS A 14 -5.24 13.31 5.20
N SER A 15 -4.64 12.27 5.78
CA SER A 15 -4.94 10.89 5.44
C SER A 15 -6.28 10.48 6.03
N THR A 16 -7.04 9.65 5.32
CA THR A 16 -8.20 8.95 5.90
C THR A 16 -7.79 7.84 6.85
N ALA A 17 -6.50 7.49 6.90
CA ALA A 17 -6.03 6.36 7.65
C ALA A 17 -6.06 6.56 9.17
N GLY A 18 -6.22 5.47 9.91
CA GLY A 18 -6.33 5.50 11.36
C GLY A 18 -5.02 5.69 12.11
N ARG A 19 -5.09 6.37 13.26
CA ARG A 19 -3.94 6.66 14.14
C ARG A 19 -3.68 5.52 15.13
N PHE A 20 -3.07 4.43 14.68
CA PHE A 20 -2.68 3.36 15.61
C PHE A 20 -1.56 3.81 16.55
N LYS A 21 -1.78 3.68 17.86
CA LYS A 21 -0.85 4.15 18.91
C LYS A 21 -0.45 5.63 18.76
N GLY A 22 -1.38 6.47 18.29
CA GLY A 22 -1.15 7.92 18.16
C GLY A 22 -0.25 8.32 16.99
N ARG A 23 0.19 7.38 16.14
CA ARG A 23 1.04 7.68 14.99
C ARG A 23 0.22 8.40 13.91
N GLU A 24 0.71 9.55 13.44
CA GLU A 24 0.13 10.34 12.35
C GLU A 24 0.40 9.68 10.99
N PRO A 25 -0.63 9.21 10.24
CA PRO A 25 -0.44 8.62 8.92
C PRO A 25 -0.27 9.65 7.80
N SER A 26 -0.58 10.92 8.01
CA SER A 26 -0.39 11.97 7.00
C SER A 26 1.09 12.33 6.82
N VAL A 27 1.45 12.81 5.63
CA VAL A 27 2.71 13.49 5.30
C VAL A 27 2.42 14.75 4.49
N GLU A 28 3.44 15.59 4.32
CA GLU A 28 3.38 16.77 3.46
C GLU A 28 3.12 16.40 2.00
N ILE A 29 2.39 17.26 1.29
CA ILE A 29 2.05 17.06 -0.13
C ILE A 29 3.32 16.91 -0.98
N ALA A 30 4.36 17.71 -0.73
CA ALA A 30 5.63 17.62 -1.44
C ALA A 30 6.29 16.23 -1.32
N GLN A 31 6.07 15.53 -0.20
CA GLN A 31 6.58 14.17 -0.02
C GLN A 31 5.77 13.15 -0.84
N LEU A 32 4.48 13.37 -1.04
CA LEU A 32 3.64 12.55 -1.92
C LEU A 32 3.99 12.79 -3.39
N GLU A 33 4.16 14.04 -3.78
CA GLU A 33 4.58 14.43 -5.14
C GLU A 33 5.93 13.82 -5.49
N ALA A 34 6.91 13.87 -4.59
CA ALA A 34 8.22 13.26 -4.80
C ALA A 34 8.18 11.72 -4.86
N ALA A 35 7.20 11.08 -4.22
CA ALA A 35 7.04 9.62 -4.24
C ALA A 35 6.22 9.13 -5.43
N TRP A 36 5.47 10.02 -6.11
CA TRP A 36 4.60 9.64 -7.21
C TRP A 36 5.40 9.15 -8.41
N VAL A 37 4.91 8.07 -9.04
CA VAL A 37 5.49 7.47 -10.25
C VAL A 37 4.47 7.62 -11.37
N GLU A 38 4.83 8.27 -12.46
CA GLU A 38 3.96 8.36 -13.64
C GLU A 38 4.03 7.07 -14.48
N GLY A 39 2.87 6.57 -14.93
CA GLY A 39 2.76 5.41 -15.80
C GLY A 39 2.19 4.13 -15.16
N PRO A 40 2.73 3.61 -14.03
CA PRO A 40 2.24 2.37 -13.46
C PRO A 40 0.93 2.56 -12.70
N SER A 41 -0.03 1.68 -12.97
CA SER A 41 -1.26 1.57 -12.17
C SER A 41 -1.01 0.99 -10.77
N VAL A 42 0.12 0.31 -10.56
CA VAL A 42 0.46 -0.33 -9.28
C VAL A 42 1.01 0.69 -8.29
N LEU A 43 0.28 0.94 -7.20
CA LEU A 43 0.68 1.90 -6.18
C LEU A 43 1.28 1.26 -4.92
N TYR A 44 0.95 0.00 -4.64
CA TYR A 44 1.49 -0.71 -3.48
C TYR A 44 1.52 -2.21 -3.70
N ILE A 45 2.65 -2.81 -3.38
CA ILE A 45 2.87 -4.25 -3.33
C ILE A 45 3.09 -4.63 -1.88
N GLY A 46 2.36 -5.65 -1.42
CA GLY A 46 2.44 -6.13 -0.05
C GLY A 46 2.20 -7.62 0.03
N MET A 47 2.76 -8.29 1.04
CA MET A 47 2.54 -9.70 1.31
C MET A 47 1.59 -9.96 2.49
N ALA A 48 1.10 -11.20 2.56
CA ALA A 48 0.44 -11.76 3.72
C ALA A 48 0.98 -13.16 4.00
N ALA A 49 1.32 -13.43 5.26
CA ALA A 49 1.81 -14.71 5.73
C ALA A 49 0.95 -15.25 6.89
N PRO A 50 0.92 -16.57 7.14
CA PRO A 50 0.13 -17.17 8.21
C PRO A 50 0.55 -16.74 9.63
N GLY A 51 1.73 -16.12 9.76
CA GLY A 51 2.29 -15.69 11.03
C GLY A 51 2.71 -16.87 11.91
N LYS A 52 3.34 -16.57 13.07
CA LYS A 52 3.91 -17.62 13.95
C LYS A 52 2.88 -18.65 14.45
N SER A 53 1.63 -18.25 14.64
CA SER A 53 0.57 -19.12 15.15
C SER A 53 -0.26 -19.80 14.06
N GLY A 54 0.01 -19.53 12.78
CA GLY A 54 -0.79 -20.05 11.66
C GLY A 54 -2.18 -19.42 11.51
N ARG A 55 -2.58 -18.50 12.40
CA ARG A 55 -3.94 -17.92 12.44
C ARG A 55 -4.10 -16.63 11.65
N ARG A 56 -3.05 -16.16 10.97
CA ARG A 56 -3.11 -14.99 10.09
C ARG A 56 -3.15 -15.44 8.62
N GLY A 57 -3.20 -14.47 7.71
CA GLY A 57 -3.23 -14.73 6.28
C GLY A 57 -3.83 -13.54 5.53
N LEU A 58 -4.11 -13.77 4.24
CA LEU A 58 -4.60 -12.75 3.32
C LEU A 58 -5.86 -12.05 3.85
N SER A 59 -6.89 -12.81 4.23
CA SER A 59 -8.17 -12.24 4.73
C SER A 59 -7.95 -11.27 5.90
N LYS A 60 -7.14 -11.66 6.90
CA LYS A 60 -6.83 -10.78 8.03
C LYS A 60 -6.07 -9.54 7.60
N ARG A 61 -5.13 -9.67 6.66
CA ARG A 61 -4.32 -8.55 6.18
C ARG A 61 -5.14 -7.55 5.37
N LEU A 62 -6.10 -8.04 4.58
CA LEU A 62 -7.06 -7.23 3.84
C LEU A 62 -8.01 -6.48 4.77
N ASP A 63 -8.55 -7.15 5.80
CA ASP A 63 -9.39 -6.49 6.81
C ASP A 63 -8.63 -5.36 7.52
N GLU A 64 -7.39 -5.61 7.96
CA GLU A 64 -6.55 -4.58 8.58
C GLU A 64 -6.26 -3.41 7.64
N HIS A 65 -5.98 -3.67 6.36
CA HIS A 65 -5.73 -2.62 5.38
C HIS A 65 -6.98 -1.75 5.16
N ARG A 66 -8.15 -2.37 4.98
CA ARG A 66 -9.44 -1.70 4.82
C ARG A 66 -9.79 -0.84 6.05
N ARG A 67 -9.74 -1.43 7.26
CA ARG A 67 -10.04 -0.73 8.51
C ARG A 67 -9.10 0.43 8.76
N HIS A 68 -7.81 0.24 8.46
CA HIS A 68 -6.84 1.31 8.52
C HIS A 68 -7.23 2.47 7.61
N GLY A 69 -7.56 2.22 6.33
CA GLY A 69 -8.02 3.26 5.40
C GLY A 69 -9.33 3.95 5.79
N GLN A 70 -10.15 3.30 6.62
CA GLN A 70 -11.40 3.85 7.19
C GLN A 70 -11.20 4.63 8.50
N GLY A 71 -9.96 4.90 8.89
CA GLY A 71 -9.66 5.69 10.08
C GLY A 71 -9.57 4.88 11.38
N GLU A 72 -9.73 3.56 11.35
CA GLU A 72 -9.65 2.75 12.56
C GLU A 72 -8.19 2.59 13.05
N PRO A 73 -7.95 2.67 14.37
CA PRO A 73 -6.61 2.53 14.95
C PRO A 73 -6.18 1.06 14.98
N VAL A 74 -5.83 0.50 13.83
CA VAL A 74 -5.34 -0.88 13.66
C VAL A 74 -3.86 -0.91 13.27
N GLY A 75 -3.15 -1.96 13.65
CA GLY A 75 -1.71 -2.14 13.41
C GLY A 75 -1.33 -2.39 11.95
N HIS A 76 -1.74 -1.52 11.04
CA HIS A 76 -1.37 -1.47 9.64
C HIS A 76 -0.60 -0.17 9.34
N TRP A 77 0.25 -0.17 8.32
CA TRP A 77 1.05 1.02 7.97
C TRP A 77 1.50 1.05 6.52
N GLY A 78 1.76 -0.11 5.92
CA GLY A 78 2.06 -0.20 4.49
C GLY A 78 0.91 0.35 3.64
N GLY A 79 1.24 0.93 2.49
CA GLY A 79 0.25 1.48 1.57
C GLY A 79 -0.37 2.83 2.01
N ARG A 80 0.06 3.42 3.13
CA ARG A 80 -0.62 4.59 3.71
C ARG A 80 -0.70 5.83 2.82
N TYR A 81 0.24 6.02 1.88
CA TYR A 81 0.19 7.17 0.96
C TYR A 81 -1.03 7.12 0.05
N GLY A 82 -1.54 5.92 -0.27
CA GLY A 82 -2.81 5.78 -1.00
C GLY A 82 -3.99 6.45 -0.28
N TRP A 83 -3.95 6.48 1.06
CA TRP A 83 -4.99 7.13 1.87
C TRP A 83 -4.88 8.66 1.94
N GLN A 84 -3.92 9.27 1.23
CA GLN A 84 -3.86 10.72 0.98
C GLN A 84 -4.15 11.09 -0.48
N LEU A 85 -4.55 10.13 -1.31
CA LEU A 85 -5.12 10.47 -2.62
C LEU A 85 -6.48 11.18 -2.43
N ALA A 86 -6.87 11.97 -3.42
CA ALA A 86 -8.19 12.61 -3.47
C ALA A 86 -9.33 11.64 -3.80
N ASP A 87 -8.99 10.48 -4.40
CA ASP A 87 -9.90 9.44 -4.88
C ASP A 87 -9.61 8.05 -4.24
N PRO A 88 -9.42 7.94 -2.90
CA PRO A 88 -9.01 6.69 -2.26
C PRO A 88 -10.03 5.56 -2.42
N GLU A 89 -11.31 5.86 -2.66
CA GLU A 89 -12.38 4.91 -2.95
C GLU A 89 -12.27 4.25 -4.33
N SER A 90 -11.51 4.84 -5.26
CA SER A 90 -11.24 4.26 -6.57
C SER A 90 -10.14 3.19 -6.53
N LEU A 91 -9.43 3.07 -5.42
CA LEU A 91 -8.32 2.14 -5.27
C LEU A 91 -8.82 0.70 -5.21
N MET A 92 -8.22 -0.16 -6.03
CA MET A 92 -8.54 -1.57 -6.08
C MET A 92 -7.45 -2.39 -5.38
N VAL A 93 -7.88 -3.47 -4.70
CA VAL A 93 -6.97 -4.45 -4.11
C VAL A 93 -7.06 -5.75 -4.88
N CYS A 94 -5.94 -6.15 -5.48
CA CYS A 94 -5.76 -7.43 -6.13
C CYS A 94 -4.85 -8.32 -5.25
N TRP A 95 -4.98 -9.64 -5.39
CA TRP A 95 -4.11 -10.60 -4.73
C TRP A 95 -3.73 -11.74 -5.66
N LYS A 96 -2.54 -12.29 -5.46
CA LYS A 96 -2.02 -13.47 -6.15
C LYS A 96 -1.78 -14.57 -5.11
N PRO A 97 -2.53 -15.69 -5.16
CA PRO A 97 -2.25 -16.83 -4.28
C PRO A 97 -0.85 -17.41 -4.53
N THR A 98 -0.16 -17.78 -3.46
CA THR A 98 1.18 -18.40 -3.49
C THR A 98 1.21 -19.68 -2.66
N PRO A 99 0.45 -20.73 -3.04
CA PRO A 99 0.35 -21.96 -2.26
C PRO A 99 1.70 -22.70 -2.14
N ASP A 100 2.52 -22.63 -3.19
CA ASP A 100 3.76 -23.42 -3.32
C ASP A 100 5.03 -22.56 -3.24
N GLY A 101 4.90 -21.29 -2.84
CA GLY A 101 6.01 -20.33 -2.85
C GLY A 101 6.08 -19.49 -1.58
N ASP A 102 7.25 -18.89 -1.33
CA ASP A 102 7.42 -17.92 -0.25
C ASP A 102 6.88 -16.55 -0.68
N PRO A 103 5.80 -16.04 -0.06
CA PRO A 103 5.23 -14.74 -0.41
C PRO A 103 6.19 -13.57 -0.15
N ALA A 104 7.16 -13.71 0.76
CA ALA A 104 8.15 -12.66 1.03
C ALA A 104 9.17 -12.54 -0.12
N THR A 105 9.63 -13.68 -0.64
CA THR A 105 10.50 -13.73 -1.83
C THR A 105 9.79 -13.13 -3.04
N LEU A 106 8.54 -13.52 -3.31
CA LEU A 106 7.78 -12.98 -4.45
C LEU A 106 7.49 -11.48 -4.30
N GLU A 107 7.14 -10.99 -3.11
CA GLU A 107 6.96 -9.55 -2.85
C GLU A 107 8.25 -8.78 -3.18
N THR A 108 9.39 -9.31 -2.75
CA THR A 108 10.71 -8.72 -3.01
C THR A 108 11.01 -8.65 -4.49
N GLU A 109 10.84 -9.76 -5.21
CA GLU A 109 11.05 -9.80 -6.67
C GLU A 109 10.14 -8.80 -7.40
N MET A 110 8.87 -8.70 -7.01
CA MET A 110 7.93 -7.76 -7.65
C MET A 110 8.31 -6.31 -7.39
N ILE A 111 8.80 -5.97 -6.20
CA ILE A 111 9.27 -4.61 -5.89
C ILE A 111 10.58 -4.31 -6.65
N ILE A 112 11.52 -5.26 -6.70
CA ILE A 112 12.76 -5.10 -7.48
C ILE A 112 12.45 -4.86 -8.96
N ASN A 113 11.56 -5.66 -9.56
CA ASN A 113 11.17 -5.49 -10.95
C ASN A 113 10.51 -4.13 -11.18
N PHE A 114 9.64 -3.68 -10.26
CA PHE A 114 9.07 -2.34 -10.34
C PHE A 114 10.14 -1.25 -10.31
N VAL A 115 11.13 -1.35 -9.42
CA VAL A 115 12.24 -0.38 -9.36
C VAL A 115 13.10 -0.44 -10.62
N ALA A 116 13.33 -1.62 -11.20
CA ALA A 116 14.06 -1.76 -12.46
C ALA A 116 13.34 -1.08 -13.63
N ASP A 117 12.01 -1.19 -13.67
CA ASP A 117 11.18 -0.62 -14.74
C ASP A 117 10.93 0.89 -14.58
N PHE A 118 10.78 1.38 -13.34
CA PHE A 118 10.31 2.74 -13.05
C PHE A 118 11.31 3.62 -12.25
N GLY A 119 12.45 3.07 -11.83
CA GLY A 119 13.53 3.80 -11.15
C GLY A 119 13.30 4.14 -9.67
N GLN A 120 12.09 3.93 -9.14
CA GLN A 120 11.75 4.17 -7.74
C GLN A 120 10.72 3.15 -7.23
N LEU A 121 10.46 3.13 -5.92
CA LEU A 121 9.47 2.22 -5.33
C LEU A 121 8.04 2.55 -5.81
N PRO A 122 7.10 1.58 -5.78
CA PRO A 122 5.68 1.89 -5.93
C PRO A 122 5.28 2.98 -4.94
N PHE A 123 4.45 3.92 -5.38
CA PHE A 123 4.09 5.15 -4.67
C PHE A 123 3.91 4.99 -3.14
N ALA A 124 3.21 3.94 -2.69
CA ALA A 124 2.88 3.72 -1.30
C ALA A 124 3.72 2.63 -0.59
N ASN A 125 4.80 2.15 -1.22
CA ASN A 125 5.87 1.38 -0.59
C ASN A 125 6.95 2.33 -0.04
N LEU A 126 7.09 2.41 1.28
CA LEU A 126 7.99 3.40 1.94
C LEU A 126 9.42 2.91 2.18
N ARG A 127 9.61 1.59 2.09
CA ARG A 127 10.87 0.90 2.28
C ARG A 127 10.79 -0.42 1.53
N HIS A 128 11.93 -0.86 1.03
CA HIS A 128 12.12 -2.20 0.52
C HIS A 128 13.26 -2.87 1.28
#